data_AF-A0A496A3Y9-F1
#
_entry.id   AF-A0A496A3Y9-F1
#
_cell.length_a   1.000
_cell.length_b   1.000
_cell.length_c   1.000
_cell.angle_alpha   90.00
_cell.angle_beta   90.00
_cell.angle_gamma   90.00
#
_symmetry.space_group_name_H-M   'P 1'
#
loop_
_entity.id
_entity.type
_entity.pdbx_description
1 polymer ?
#
loop_
_entity_poly.entity_id
_entity_poly.type
_entity_poly.pdbx_seq_one_letter_code
_entity_poly.pdbx_strand_id
1 'polypeptide(L)'
;MQIIARDVRNYITPDGRNPFRQWLTQLRDKRARANIQRRIARLQEGNFGDCKRLGSDLYELRIDYGPGYRIYFGIFTSHIVILLCGGQKGTQRRDIARAQNYWNEIRSRDHEHGNST
;
A
#
# COMPACT_ATOMS: atom_id res chain seq x y z
N MET A 1 -12.16 -1.65 -20.85
CA MET A 1 -10.94 -1.79 -20.02
C MET A 1 -11.07 -3.11 -19.29
N GLN A 2 -10.21 -4.10 -19.55
CA GLN A 2 -10.30 -5.40 -18.86
C GLN A 2 -10.03 -5.19 -17.36
N ILE A 3 -10.91 -5.72 -16.52
CA ILE A 3 -10.70 -5.79 -15.09
C ILE A 3 -9.73 -6.94 -14.84
N ILE A 4 -8.50 -6.58 -14.48
CA ILE A 4 -7.45 -7.54 -14.17
C ILE A 4 -7.34 -7.63 -12.66
N ALA A 5 -7.62 -8.83 -12.13
CA ALA A 5 -7.42 -9.13 -10.72
C ALA A 5 -5.96 -8.85 -10.31
N ARG A 6 -5.80 -8.26 -9.12
CA ARG A 6 -4.51 -7.91 -8.54
C ARG A 6 -4.16 -8.86 -7.41
N ASP A 7 -2.95 -9.39 -7.48
CA ASP A 7 -2.33 -10.02 -6.32
C ASP A 7 -1.87 -8.92 -5.37
N VAL A 8 -2.58 -8.77 -4.25
CA VAL A 8 -2.29 -7.76 -3.23
C VAL A 8 -1.50 -8.41 -2.11
N ARG A 9 -0.25 -7.97 -1.95
CA ARG A 9 0.69 -8.45 -0.93
C ARG A 9 1.00 -7.34 0.07
N ASN A 10 1.46 -7.72 1.26
CA ASN A 10 2.01 -6.76 2.21
C ASN A 10 3.53 -6.72 2.07
N TYR A 11 4.10 -5.53 2.18
CA TYR A 11 5.54 -5.38 2.36
C TYR A 11 5.98 -6.02 3.68
N ILE A 12 7.09 -6.77 3.62
CA ILE A 12 7.78 -7.32 4.77
C ILE A 12 9.17 -6.67 4.83
N THR A 13 9.46 -6.00 5.94
CA THR A 13 10.75 -5.38 6.20
C THR A 13 11.85 -6.46 6.31
N PRO A 14 13.14 -6.12 6.13
CA PRO A 14 14.20 -7.13 6.23
C PRO A 14 14.30 -7.80 7.60
N ASP A 15 13.82 -7.15 8.66
CA ASP A 15 13.69 -7.70 10.01
C ASP A 15 12.34 -8.45 10.26
N GLY A 16 11.57 -8.73 9.21
CA GLY A 16 10.38 -9.59 9.26
C GLY A 16 9.07 -8.92 9.72
N ARG A 17 9.04 -7.60 9.92
CA ARG A 17 7.82 -6.87 10.29
C ARG A 17 6.92 -6.62 9.08
N ASN A 18 5.63 -6.49 9.36
CA ASN A 18 4.62 -6.10 8.37
C ASN A 18 4.02 -4.74 8.77
N PRO A 19 4.55 -3.62 8.23
CA PRO A 19 4.16 -2.28 8.69
C PRO A 19 2.68 -1.96 8.45
N PHE A 20 2.12 -2.40 7.31
CA PHE A 20 0.70 -2.22 7.02
C PHE A 20 -0.18 -2.97 8.02
N ARG A 21 0.11 -4.26 8.28
CA ARG A 21 -0.65 -5.07 9.24
C ARG A 21 -0.55 -4.52 10.65
N GLN A 22 0.65 -4.12 11.09
CA GLN A 22 0.85 -3.50 12.40
C GLN A 22 -0.01 -2.26 12.56
N TRP A 23 0.03 -1.34 11.59
CA TRP A 23 -0.82 -0.15 11.59
C TRP A 23 -2.32 -0.51 11.64
N LEU A 24 -2.77 -1.43 10.78
CA LEU A 24 -4.19 -1.83 10.72
C LEU A 24 -4.68 -2.43 12.04
N THR A 25 -3.84 -3.24 12.70
CA THR A 25 -4.18 -3.86 14.00
C THR A 25 -4.25 -2.86 15.15
N GLN A 26 -3.54 -1.74 15.06
CA GLN A 26 -3.56 -0.68 16.08
C GLN A 26 -4.83 0.21 15.98
N LEU A 27 -5.57 0.15 14.88
CA LEU A 27 -6.83 0.89 14.74
C LEU A 27 -7.91 0.31 15.67
N ARG A 28 -8.31 1.09 16.68
CA ARG A 28 -9.41 0.73 17.61
C ARG A 28 -10.78 0.79 16.95
N ASP A 29 -10.95 1.64 15.93
CA ASP A 29 -12.21 1.79 15.21
C ASP A 29 -12.48 0.56 14.30
N LYS A 30 -13.47 -0.24 14.69
CA LYS A 30 -13.88 -1.43 13.94
C LYS A 30 -14.46 -1.10 12.57
N ARG A 31 -15.19 0.01 12.44
CA ARG A 31 -15.78 0.45 11.17
C ARG A 31 -14.70 0.95 10.22
N ALA A 32 -13.69 1.67 10.73
CA ALA A 32 -12.52 2.04 9.95
C ALA A 32 -11.82 0.82 9.34
N ARG A 33 -11.56 -0.21 10.15
CA ARG A 33 -10.94 -1.46 9.68
C ARG A 33 -11.77 -2.16 8.60
N ALA A 34 -13.09 -2.23 8.79
CA ALA A 34 -13.99 -2.83 7.80
C ALA A 34 -14.01 -2.04 6.47
N ASN A 35 -14.02 -0.71 6.52
CA ASN A 35 -13.95 0.14 5.34
C ASN A 35 -12.61 -0.03 4.60
N ILE A 36 -11.51 -0.11 5.33
CA ILE A 36 -10.17 -0.39 4.77
C ILE A 36 -10.14 -1.76 4.09
N GLN A 37 -10.61 -2.82 4.75
CA GLN A 37 -10.66 -4.16 4.18
C GLN A 37 -11.52 -4.23 2.91
N ARG A 38 -12.69 -3.59 2.91
CA ARG A 38 -13.54 -3.49 1.72
C ARG A 38 -12.83 -2.77 0.58
N ARG A 39 -12.03 -1.75 0.89
CA ARG A 39 -11.28 -1.02 -0.13
C ARG A 39 -10.14 -1.85 -0.72
N ILE A 40 -9.49 -2.69 0.09
CA ILE A 40 -8.47 -3.64 -0.37
C ILE A 40 -9.09 -4.74 -1.23
N ALA A 41 -10.28 -5.26 -0.88
CA ALA A 41 -10.98 -6.23 -1.70
C ALA A 41 -11.29 -5.68 -3.10
N ARG A 42 -11.77 -4.43 -3.19
CA ARG A 42 -11.95 -3.74 -4.47
C ARG A 42 -10.64 -3.57 -5.24
N LEU A 43 -9.54 -3.29 -4.54
CA LEU A 43 -8.21 -3.19 -5.14
C LEU A 43 -7.75 -4.54 -5.73
N GLN A 44 -8.03 -5.66 -5.06
CA GLN A 44 -7.80 -7.03 -5.55
C GLN A 44 -8.63 -7.32 -6.80
N GLU A 45 -9.83 -6.77 -6.90
CA GLU A 45 -10.65 -6.82 -8.11
C GLU A 45 -10.19 -5.83 -9.19
N GLY A 46 -9.04 -5.15 -9.03
CA GLY A 46 -8.54 -4.16 -10.00
C GLY A 46 -9.25 -2.81 -9.96
N ASN A 47 -10.12 -2.56 -8.97
CA ASN A 47 -10.81 -1.29 -8.76
C ASN A 47 -10.07 -0.42 -7.72
N PHE A 48 -9.23 0.47 -8.25
CA PHE A 48 -8.43 1.41 -7.44
C PHE A 48 -9.30 2.52 -6.83
N GLY A 49 -10.39 2.95 -7.47
CA GLY A 49 -11.21 4.12 -7.07
C GLY A 49 -10.38 5.40 -6.80
N ASP A 50 -10.70 6.16 -5.76
CA ASP A 50 -9.93 7.36 -5.34
C ASP A 50 -8.49 7.02 -4.87
N CYS A 51 -7.57 7.08 -5.83
CA CYS A 51 -6.13 6.96 -5.64
C CYS A 51 -5.40 8.15 -6.25
N LYS A 52 -4.30 8.58 -5.62
CA LYS A 52 -3.35 9.56 -6.17
C LYS A 52 -2.00 8.92 -6.40
N ARG A 53 -1.40 9.17 -7.57
CA ARG A 53 0.00 8.83 -7.84
C ARG A 53 0.93 9.80 -7.08
N LEU A 54 1.94 9.26 -6.41
CA LEU A 54 2.92 10.00 -5.59
C LEU A 54 4.32 10.04 -6.23
N GLY A 55 4.61 9.14 -7.18
CA GLY A 55 5.90 9.03 -7.87
C GLY A 55 5.89 7.87 -8.87
N SER A 56 7.08 7.43 -9.32
CA SER A 56 7.23 6.25 -10.19
C SER A 56 6.79 4.99 -9.45
N ASP A 57 5.51 4.71 -9.62
CA ASP A 57 4.78 3.50 -9.23
C ASP A 57 4.40 3.40 -7.76
N LEU A 58 4.51 4.54 -7.04
CA LEU A 58 3.98 4.72 -5.69
C LEU A 58 2.64 5.47 -5.73
N TYR A 59 1.68 4.99 -4.95
CA TYR A 59 0.31 5.51 -4.92
C TYR A 59 -0.23 5.63 -3.49
N GLU A 60 -1.19 6.52 -3.33
CA GLU A 60 -1.99 6.71 -2.13
C GLU A 60 -3.45 6.40 -2.44
N LEU A 61 -4.03 5.42 -1.76
CA LEU A 61 -5.46 5.13 -1.73
C LEU A 61 -6.11 5.94 -0.61
N ARG A 62 -7.14 6.71 -0.93
CA ARG A 62 -7.83 7.59 0.02
C ARG A 62 -9.15 6.99 0.47
N ILE A 63 -9.38 7.07 1.78
CA ILE A 63 -10.61 6.62 2.41
C ILE A 63 -11.12 7.77 3.26
N ASP A 64 -12.20 8.41 2.81
CA ASP A 64 -12.83 9.53 3.50
C ASP A 64 -13.77 9.03 4.61
N TYR A 65 -13.17 8.67 5.74
CA TYR A 65 -13.87 8.21 6.93
C TYR A 65 -13.04 8.56 8.17
N GLY A 66 -13.69 9.09 9.21
CA GLY A 66 -13.03 9.51 10.45
C GLY A 66 -11.93 10.56 10.18
N PRO A 67 -10.67 10.34 10.60
CA PRO A 67 -9.56 11.28 10.38
C PRO A 67 -9.08 11.35 8.91
N GLY A 68 -9.72 10.61 8.00
CA GLY A 68 -9.31 10.47 6.61
C GLY A 68 -8.13 9.52 6.48
N TYR A 69 -8.40 8.22 6.41
CA TYR A 69 -7.37 7.19 6.31
C TYR A 69 -6.71 7.15 4.92
N ARG A 70 -5.44 6.76 4.89
CA ARG A 70 -4.62 6.63 3.68
C ARG A 70 -3.90 5.29 3.70
N ILE A 71 -3.88 4.62 2.55
CA ILE A 71 -3.09 3.40 2.36
C ILE A 71 -2.08 3.69 1.26
N TYR A 72 -0.82 3.41 1.53
CA TYR A 72 0.28 3.63 0.59
C TYR A 72 0.68 2.30 -0.01
N PHE A 73 0.75 2.25 -1.33
CA PHE A 73 1.06 1.02 -2.05
C PHE A 73 1.88 1.28 -3.29
N GLY A 74 2.73 0.31 -3.63
CA GLY A 74 3.45 0.27 -4.90
C GLY A 74 2.79 -0.67 -5.90
N ILE A 75 2.92 -0.37 -7.19
CA ILE A 75 2.58 -1.31 -8.28
C ILE A 75 3.90 -1.88 -8.80
N PHE A 76 4.14 -3.17 -8.52
CA PHE A 76 5.41 -3.81 -8.90
C PHE A 76 5.37 -4.35 -10.32
N THR A 77 4.25 -4.93 -10.70
CA THR A 77 3.92 -5.28 -12.09
C THR A 77 2.47 -4.88 -12.37
N SER A 78 2.00 -5.02 -13.62
CA SER A 78 0.61 -4.78 -13.97
C SER A 78 -0.41 -5.64 -13.19
N HIS A 79 0.03 -6.66 -12.44
CA HIS A 79 -0.83 -7.54 -11.65
C HIS A 79 -0.51 -7.55 -10.15
N ILE A 80 0.68 -7.10 -9.72
CA ILE A 80 1.10 -7.16 -8.32
C ILE A 80 1.03 -5.77 -7.67
N VAL A 81 0.30 -5.69 -6.57
CA VAL A 81 0.19 -4.51 -5.72
C VAL A 81 0.79 -4.83 -4.35
N ILE A 82 1.68 -3.96 -3.85
CA ILE A 82 2.34 -4.14 -2.56
C ILE A 82 1.88 -3.04 -1.59
N LEU A 83 1.15 -3.42 -0.54
CA LEU A 83 0.76 -2.53 0.55
C LEU A 83 1.97 -2.25 1.45
N LEU A 84 2.38 -0.99 1.53
CA LEU A 84 3.61 -0.57 2.21
C LEU A 84 3.34 -0.18 3.66
N CYS A 85 2.39 0.74 3.85
CA CYS A 85 1.97 1.22 5.15
C CYS A 85 0.58 1.87 5.05
N GLY A 86 0.00 2.20 6.20
CA GLY A 86 -1.18 3.05 6.26
C GLY A 86 -0.96 4.20 7.23
N GLY A 87 -1.88 5.15 7.18
CA GLY A 87 -1.84 6.35 7.99
C GLY A 87 -3.16 7.11 7.92
N GLN A 88 -3.10 8.38 8.29
CA GLN A 88 -4.23 9.29 8.23
C GLN A 88 -3.80 10.63 7.64
N LYS A 89 -4.77 11.46 7.24
CA LYS A 89 -4.53 12.75 6.59
C LYS A 89 -3.54 13.62 7.38
N GLY A 90 -3.63 13.65 8.71
CA GLY A 90 -2.75 14.43 9.57
C GLY A 90 -1.28 13.97 9.62
N THR A 91 -0.98 12.72 9.25
CA THR A 91 0.39 12.16 9.24
C THR A 91 0.93 11.93 7.82
N GLN A 92 0.16 12.34 6.80
CA GLN A 92 0.40 12.04 5.38
C GLN A 92 1.85 12.27 4.93
N ARG A 93 2.46 13.42 5.26
CA ARG A 93 3.85 13.73 4.86
C ARG A 93 4.84 12.68 5.39
N ARG A 94 4.70 12.28 6.65
CA ARG A 94 5.55 11.26 7.29
C ARG A 94 5.32 9.88 6.68
N ASP A 95 4.06 9.55 6.42
CA ASP A 95 3.69 8.24 5.90
C ASP A 95 4.11 8.07 4.43
N ILE A 96 4.04 9.13 3.61
CA ILE A 96 4.59 9.16 2.24
C ILE A 96 6.10 8.92 2.26
N ALA A 97 6.84 9.61 3.12
CA ALA A 97 8.29 9.43 3.22
C ALA A 97 8.65 7.98 3.60
N ARG A 98 7.91 7.39 4.57
CA ARG A 98 8.07 5.99 4.95
C ARG A 98 7.76 5.04 3.78
N ALA A 99 6.67 5.28 3.06
CA ALA A 99 6.29 4.47 1.91
C ALA A 99 7.34 4.53 0.80
N GLN A 100 7.90 5.71 0.52
CA GLN A 100 8.98 5.87 -0.46
C GLN A 100 10.22 5.05 -0.07
N ASN A 101 10.60 5.05 1.21
CA ASN A 101 11.72 4.24 1.68
C ASN A 101 11.47 2.74 1.46
N TYR A 102 10.31 2.24 1.88
CA TYR A 102 9.94 0.83 1.66
C TYR A 102 9.88 0.46 0.19
N TRP A 103 9.42 1.37 -0.67
CA TRP A 103 9.37 1.15 -2.11
C TRP A 103 10.76 1.07 -2.73
N ASN A 104 11.67 1.96 -2.32
CA ASN A 104 13.05 1.91 -2.77
C ASN A 104 13.74 0.61 -2.34
N GLU A 105 13.51 0.15 -1.11
CA GLU A 105 14.06 -1.14 -0.64
C GLU A 105 13.59 -2.33 -1.49
N ILE A 106 12.29 -2.39 -1.86
CA ILE A 106 11.77 -3.44 -2.75
C ILE A 106 12.48 -3.39 -4.11
N ARG A 107 12.61 -2.19 -4.69
CA ARG A 107 13.20 -2.01 -6.02
C ARG A 107 14.69 -2.34 -6.05
N SER A 108 15.44 -1.96 -5.01
CA SER A 108 16.87 -2.31 -4.91
C SER A 108 17.07 -3.81 -4.87
N ARG A 109 16.25 -4.55 -4.11
CA ARG A 109 16.32 -6.02 -4.06
C ARG A 109 15.99 -6.65 -5.41
N ASP A 110 14.96 -6.19 -6.10
CA ASP A 110 14.61 -6.71 -7.42
C ASP A 110 15.77 -6.53 -8.44
N HIS A 111 16.40 -5.36 -8.46
CA HIS A 111 17.56 -5.10 -9.31
C HIS A 111 18.76 -6.02 -9.01
N GLU A 112 19.02 -6.37 -7.75
CA GLU A 112 20.10 -7.29 -7.37
C GLU A 112 19.83 -8.74 -7.83
N HIS A 113 18.56 -9.18 -7.78
CA HIS A 113 18.18 -10.52 -8.22
C HIS A 113 18.08 -10.64 -9.75
N GLY A 114 17.77 -9.54 -10.46
CA GLY A 114 17.71 -9.50 -11.92
C GLY A 114 19.07 -9.43 -12.64
N ASN A 115 20.14 -9.05 -11.93
CA ASN A 115 21.51 -8.95 -12.49
C ASN A 115 22.40 -10.17 -12.18
N SER A 116 21.82 -11.26 -11.65
CA SER A 116 22.54 -12.49 -11.28
C SER A 116 22.26 -13.67 -12.23
N THR A 117 21.81 -13.42 -13.46
CA THR A 117 21.68 -14.42 -14.54
C THR A 117 22.52 -14.01 -15.74
#